data_AF-C0D513-F1
#
_entry.id   AF-C0D513-F1
#
_cell.length_a   1.000
_cell.length_b   1.000
_cell.length_c   1.000
_cell.angle_alpha   90.00
_cell.angle_beta   90.00
_cell.angle_gamma   90.00
#
_symmetry.space_group_name_H-M   'P 1'
#
loop_
_entity.id
_entity.type
_entity.pdbx_description
1 polymer ?
#
loop_
_entity_poly.entity_id
_entity_poly.type
_entity_poly.pdbx_seq_one_letter_code
_entity_poly.pdbx_strand_id
1 'polypeptide(L)' 'IAKGIECIRYYGGILAGISTIFSAIEETDGIHINSIFGMRDLPDYQAHDYRDCPFCQKGIKLDALVNSYGYSKL' A
#
# COMPACT_ATOMS: atom_id res chain seq x y z
N ILE A 1 -1.38 4.61 5.08
CA ILE A 1 -2.52 4.43 6.01
C ILE A 1 -2.12 4.82 7.44
N ALA A 2 -1.11 4.17 8.04
CA ALA A 2 -0.66 4.43 9.42
C ALA A 2 -0.51 5.92 9.79
N LYS A 3 0.25 6.70 9.00
CA LYS A 3 0.42 8.16 9.24
C LYS A 3 -0.91 8.93 9.31
N GLY A 4 -1.90 8.55 8.51
CA GLY A 4 -3.21 9.19 8.50
C GLY A 4 -4.01 8.88 9.78
N ILE A 5 -3.99 7.61 10.23
CA ILE A 5 -4.62 7.18 11.49
C ILE A 5 -3.98 7.91 12.67
N GLU A 6 -2.65 7.98 12.69
CA GLU A 6 -1.89 8.68 13.72
C GLU A 6 -2.28 10.16 13.77
N CYS A 7 -2.33 10.86 12.64
CA CYS A 7 -2.76 12.26 12.59
C CYS A 7 -4.18 12.46 13.14
N ILE A 8 -5.14 11.61 12.75
CA ILE A 8 -6.52 11.71 13.23
C ILE A 8 -6.55 11.58 14.76
N ARG A 9 -5.89 10.56 15.31
CA ARG A 9 -5.83 10.32 16.77
C ARG A 9 -5.11 11.46 17.49
N TYR A 10 -4.00 11.95 16.94
CA TYR A 10 -3.19 13.02 17.52
C TYR A 10 -4.01 14.31 17.74
N TYR A 11 -4.89 14.65 16.80
CA TYR A 11 -5.77 15.82 16.91
C TYR A 11 -7.09 15.54 17.65
N GLY A 12 -7.23 14.40 18.33
CA GLY A 12 -8.43 14.02 19.07
C GLY A 12 -9.61 13.62 18.19
N GLY A 13 -9.37 13.36 16.90
CA GLY A 13 -10.37 12.86 15.97
C GLY A 13 -10.72 11.39 16.23
N ILE A 14 -11.93 11.02 15.86
CA ILE A 14 -12.42 9.64 15.93
C ILE A 14 -12.38 9.06 14.52
N LEU A 15 -11.66 7.97 14.32
CA LEU A 15 -11.60 7.29 13.03
C LEU A 15 -12.95 6.65 12.71
N ALA A 16 -13.61 7.12 11.66
CA ALA A 16 -14.90 6.56 11.23
C ALA A 16 -14.77 5.29 10.38
N GLY A 17 -13.66 5.14 9.67
CA GLY A 17 -13.39 3.98 8.81
C GLY A 17 -12.26 4.23 7.83
N ILE A 18 -11.84 3.18 7.13
CA ILE A 18 -10.82 3.22 6.07
C ILE A 18 -11.48 2.73 4.78
N SER A 19 -11.36 3.51 3.72
CA SER A 19 -11.86 3.14 2.39
C SER A 19 -10.78 3.36 1.33
N THR A 20 -10.58 2.38 0.45
CA THR A 20 -9.57 2.44 -0.61
C THR A 20 -10.10 1.90 -1.94
N ILE A 21 -9.46 2.30 -3.05
CA ILE A 21 -9.77 1.69 -4.36
C ILE A 21 -9.20 0.27 -4.41
N PHE A 22 -7.94 0.09 -4.01
CA PHE A 22 -7.28 -1.20 -3.91
C PHE A 22 -6.67 -1.38 -2.53
N SER A 23 -6.64 -2.61 -2.02
CA SER A 23 -5.86 -2.98 -0.84
C SER A 23 -5.23 -4.36 -0.97
N ALA A 24 -3.94 -4.46 -0.63
CA ALA A 24 -3.25 -5.74 -0.50
C ALA A 24 -3.48 -6.42 0.87
N ILE A 25 -4.14 -5.71 1.79
CA ILE A 25 -4.44 -6.16 3.16
C ILE A 25 -5.90 -5.84 3.51
N GLU A 26 -6.54 -6.65 4.35
CA GLU A 26 -7.95 -6.46 4.72
C GLU A 26 -8.13 -5.69 6.04
N GLU A 27 -7.05 -5.56 6.83
CA GLU A 27 -7.07 -4.95 8.16
C GLU A 27 -5.74 -4.26 8.47
N THR A 28 -5.79 -3.18 9.25
CA THR A 28 -4.61 -2.57 9.87
C THR A 28 -4.93 -2.06 11.27
N ASP A 29 -4.09 -2.35 12.26
CA ASP A 29 -4.28 -1.87 13.65
C ASP A 29 -5.67 -2.20 14.23
N GLY A 30 -6.20 -3.40 13.94
CA GLY A 30 -7.55 -3.81 14.38
C GLY A 30 -8.71 -3.17 13.60
N ILE A 31 -8.42 -2.37 12.56
CA ILE A 31 -9.41 -1.61 11.79
C ILE A 31 -9.55 -2.23 10.40
N HIS A 32 -10.77 -2.64 10.07
CA HIS A 32 -11.11 -3.18 8.75
C HIS A 32 -10.96 -2.12 7.64
N ILE A 33 -10.48 -2.56 6.47
CA ILE A 33 -10.31 -1.72 5.28
C ILE A 33 -11.38 -2.08 4.26
N ASN A 34 -12.21 -1.09 3.91
CA ASN A 34 -13.22 -1.22 2.86
C ASN A 34 -12.58 -0.94 1.50
N SER A 35 -12.25 -1.97 0.73
CA SER A 35 -11.64 -1.82 -0.59
C SER A 35 -12.59 -2.23 -1.72
N ILE A 36 -12.54 -1.51 -2.85
CA ILE A 36 -13.26 -1.92 -4.07
C ILE A 36 -12.61 -3.16 -4.69
N PHE A 37 -11.28 -3.18 -4.74
CA PHE A 37 -10.46 -4.28 -5.27
C PHE A 37 -9.49 -4.78 -4.21
N GLY A 38 -9.25 -6.09 -4.19
CA GLY A 38 -8.29 -6.74 -3.30
C GLY A 38 -7.33 -7.67 -4.05
N MET A 39 -6.53 -8.41 -3.28
CA MET A 39 -5.60 -9.41 -3.82
C MET A 39 -6.27 -10.45 -4.71
N ARG A 40 -7.55 -10.77 -4.46
CA ARG A 40 -8.32 -11.70 -5.30
C ARG A 40 -8.53 -11.19 -6.73
N ASP A 41 -8.55 -9.87 -6.93
CA ASP A 41 -8.78 -9.24 -8.24
C ASP A 41 -7.45 -9.03 -8.99
N LEU A 42 -6.32 -9.03 -8.27
CA LEU A 42 -4.96 -8.90 -8.79
C LEU A 42 -4.01 -9.90 -8.09
N PRO A 43 -4.13 -11.21 -8.37
CA PRO A 43 -3.44 -12.26 -7.60
C PRO A 43 -1.92 -12.19 -7.68
N ASP A 44 -1.38 -11.67 -8.79
CA ASP A 44 0.07 -11.54 -9.00
C ASP A 44 0.64 -10.21 -8.50
N TYR A 45 -0.19 -9.36 -7.87
CA TYR A 45 0.28 -8.10 -7.30
C TYR A 45 1.23 -8.36 -6.13
N GLN A 46 2.39 -7.70 -6.13
CA GLN A 46 3.36 -7.78 -5.06
C GLN A 46 3.76 -6.39 -4.60
N ALA A 47 3.68 -6.16 -3.29
CA ALA A 47 4.22 -4.97 -2.66
C ALA A 47 5.35 -5.40 -1.71
N HIS A 48 6.53 -4.82 -1.91
CA HIS A 48 7.71 -5.07 -1.10
C HIS A 48 8.21 -3.74 -0.53
N ASP A 49 8.81 -3.77 0.66
CA ASP A 49 9.63 -2.64 1.09
C ASP A 49 10.79 -2.48 0.10
N TYR A 50 11.14 -1.25 -0.25
CA TYR A 50 12.19 -0.99 -1.24
C TYR A 50 13.56 -1.55 -0.80
N ARG A 51 13.79 -1.73 0.51
CA ARG A 51 15.00 -2.34 1.08
C ARG A 51 15.03 -3.85 0.86
N ASP A 52 13.87 -4.47 0.70
CA ASP A 52 13.67 -5.92 0.56
C ASP A 52 13.22 -6.29 -0.86
N CYS A 53 13.55 -5.47 -1.86
CA CYS A 53 13.15 -5.72 -3.24
C CYS A 53 13.81 -7.01 -3.80
N PRO A 54 13.04 -8.05 -4.16
CA PRO A 54 13.59 -9.33 -4.61
C PRO A 54 14.30 -9.22 -5.97
N PHE A 55 13.89 -8.25 -6.80
CA PHE A 55 14.55 -8.00 -8.08
C PHE A 55 15.91 -7.33 -7.89
N CYS A 56 16.00 -6.33 -7.00
CA CYS A 56 17.26 -5.67 -6.66
C CYS A 56 18.28 -6.63 -6.08
N GLN A 57 17.86 -7.49 -5.13
CA GLN A 57 18.73 -8.52 -4.55
C GLN A 57 19.27 -9.52 -5.59
N LYS A 58 18.51 -9.77 -6.66
CA LYS A 58 18.89 -10.66 -7.77
C LYS A 58 19.64 -9.92 -8.90
N GLY A 59 19.86 -8.62 -8.80
CA GLY A 59 20.49 -7.82 -9.86
C GLY A 59 19.65 -7.70 -11.14
N ILE A 60 18.34 -7.94 -11.06
CA ILE A 60 17.43 -7.84 -12.21
C ILE A 60 17.15 -6.36 -12.48
N LYS A 61 17.37 -5.91 -13.71
CA LYS A 61 17.06 -4.53 -14.13
C LYS A 61 15.55 -4.33 -14.11
N LEU A 62 15.10 -3.25 -13.48
CA LEU A 62 13.70 -2.85 -13.45
C LEU A 62 13.34 -2.08 -14.73
N ASP A 63 12.16 -2.34 -15.28
CA ASP A 63 11.66 -1.64 -16.47
C ASP A 63 11.07 -0.26 -16.15
N ALA A 64 10.45 -0.14 -14.97
CA ALA A 64 9.77 1.05 -14.51
C ALA A 64 9.57 1.07 -12.98
N LEU A 65 9.25 2.25 -12.46
CA LEU A 65 8.85 2.48 -11.07
C LEU A 65 7.52 3.22 -11.01
N VAL A 66 6.68 2.85 -10.06
CA VAL A 66 5.45 3.59 -9.72
C VAL A 66 5.56 4.08 -8.29
N ASN A 67 5.40 5.39 -8.09
CA ASN A 67 5.41 6.02 -6.77
C ASN A 67 4.35 7.14 -6.70
N SER A 68 4.42 8.01 -5.67
CA SER A 68 3.50 9.13 -5.49
C SER A 68 3.48 10.16 -6.61
N TYR A 69 4.50 10.16 -7.48
CA TYR A 69 4.59 11.01 -8.67
C TYR A 69 4.09 10.31 -9.94
N GLY A 70 3.64 9.05 -9.84
CA GLY A 70 3.13 8.26 -10.95
C GLY A 70 4.13 7.25 -11.48
N TYR A 71 3.96 6.87 -12.74
CA TYR A 71 4.77 5.89 -13.46
C TYR A 71 6.01 6.56 -14.08
N SER A 72 7.17 5.95 -13.89
CA SER A 72 8.46 6.38 -14.46
C SER A 72 9.13 5.21 -15.15
N LYS A 73 9.47 5.35 -16.43
CA LYS A 73 10.28 4.36 -17.18
C LYS A 73 11.77 4.55 -16.86
N LEU A 74 12.51 3.45 -16.70
CA LEU A 74 13.94 3.44 -16.39
C LEU A 74 14.85 3.17 -17.60
#